data_AF-A0A0P0NI71-F1
#
_entry.id   AF-A0A0P0NI71-F1
#
_cell.length_a   1.000
_cell.length_b   1.000
_cell.length_c   1.000
_cell.angle_alpha   90.00
_cell.angle_beta   90.00
_cell.angle_gamma   90.00
#
_symmetry.space_group_name_H-M   'P 1'
#
loop_
_entity.id
_entity.type
_entity.pdbx_description
1 polymer ?
#
loop_
_entity_poly.entity_id
_entity_poly.type
_entity_poly.pdbx_seq_one_letter_code
_entity_poly.pdbx_strand_id
1 'polypeptide(L)'
;MTGFLPDQKILCIFGKKDYMSTINVIPTFENFTDFYKQAVEPLKQANIAHIRLDGKLKGKTRNVFAYFMYKDEKWRVDADTYIDRLKLAYEAAQQSEEPFVIKATRNDKGESLHIKGQPVRNDKFNVYRVG
;
A
#
# COMPACT_ATOMS: atom_id res chain seq x y z
N MET A 1 -5.14 -7.86 65.50
CA MET A 1 -6.11 -7.89 64.39
C MET A 1 -5.49 -8.76 63.30
N THR A 2 -5.60 -10.10 63.35
CA THR A 2 -6.64 -10.91 62.68
C THR A 2 -6.94 -10.37 61.28
N GLY A 3 -6.26 -10.87 60.25
CA GLY A 3 -6.67 -12.01 59.40
C GLY A 3 -6.43 -11.57 57.95
N PHE A 4 -6.27 -12.37 56.91
CA PHE A 4 -6.49 -13.79 56.65
C PHE A 4 -5.86 -14.01 55.26
N LEU A 5 -4.95 -14.99 55.11
CA LEU A 5 -4.57 -15.51 53.78
C LEU A 5 -5.54 -16.63 53.42
N PRO A 6 -5.91 -16.75 52.13
CA PRO A 6 -5.84 -18.03 51.43
C PRO A 6 -5.07 -17.82 50.11
N ASP A 7 -3.98 -18.51 49.83
CA ASP A 7 -3.80 -19.94 49.58
C ASP A 7 -4.41 -20.43 48.23
N GLN A 8 -3.48 -20.89 47.38
CA GLN A 8 -3.54 -21.85 46.25
C GLN A 8 -4.21 -21.49 44.91
N LYS A 9 -3.40 -21.47 43.83
CA LYS A 9 -3.04 -22.61 42.95
C LYS A 9 -2.26 -22.05 41.74
N ILE A 10 -0.98 -22.37 41.56
CA ILE A 10 -0.49 -23.48 40.73
C ILE A 10 -1.10 -23.44 39.31
N LEU A 11 -0.31 -23.06 38.29
CA LEU A 11 0.23 -24.00 37.30
C LEU A 11 1.22 -23.27 36.38
N CYS A 12 2.38 -23.90 36.20
CA CYS A 12 3.31 -23.64 35.10
C CYS A 12 2.57 -23.65 33.75
N ILE A 13 3.15 -23.03 32.71
CA ILE A 13 3.33 -23.64 31.36
C ILE A 13 3.93 -22.58 30.42
N PHE A 14 5.11 -22.90 29.89
CA PHE A 14 5.61 -22.59 28.54
C PHE A 14 5.52 -21.12 28.09
N GLY A 15 6.65 -20.45 27.88
CA GLY A 15 7.41 -20.75 26.66
C GLY A 15 6.72 -20.15 25.45
N LYS A 16 6.98 -18.86 25.22
CA LYS A 16 7.19 -18.30 23.88
C LYS A 16 7.74 -16.88 24.02
N LYS A 17 9.03 -16.73 23.74
CA LYS A 17 9.46 -15.57 22.97
C LYS A 17 8.64 -15.65 21.70
N ASP A 18 7.54 -14.90 21.64
CA ASP A 18 6.91 -14.66 20.35
C ASP A 18 7.92 -13.84 19.56
N TYR A 19 8.75 -14.57 18.82
CA TYR A 19 9.16 -14.21 17.49
C TYR A 19 7.88 -13.79 16.78
N MET A 20 7.46 -12.54 16.97
CA MET A 20 6.64 -11.86 16.00
C MET A 20 7.55 -11.74 14.80
N SER A 21 7.63 -12.83 14.03
CA SER A 21 7.77 -12.73 12.59
C SER A 21 6.69 -11.72 12.20
N THR A 22 7.11 -10.47 12.05
CA THR A 22 6.27 -9.42 11.53
C THR A 22 5.85 -9.92 10.16
N ILE A 23 4.69 -10.57 10.10
CA ILE A 23 4.04 -10.80 8.83
C ILE A 23 3.79 -9.38 8.37
N ASN A 24 4.63 -8.91 7.44
CA ASN A 24 4.46 -7.64 6.77
C ASN A 24 3.20 -7.81 5.91
N VAL A 25 2.03 -7.76 6.55
CA VAL A 25 0.75 -7.79 5.88
C VAL A 25 0.66 -6.49 5.13
N ILE A 26 0.89 -6.56 3.83
CA ILE A 26 0.74 -5.41 2.95
C ILE A 26 -0.75 -5.05 2.93
N PRO A 27 -1.13 -3.82 3.29
CA PRO A 27 -2.53 -3.42 3.38
C PRO A 27 -3.20 -3.54 2.02
N THR A 28 -4.45 -4.01 2.01
CA THR A 28 -5.31 -4.05 0.81
C THR A 28 -6.50 -3.14 1.03
N PHE A 29 -6.76 -2.26 0.07
CA PHE A 29 -7.83 -1.27 0.09
C PHE A 29 -8.96 -1.64 -0.89
N GLU A 30 -10.18 -1.21 -0.60
CA GLU A 30 -11.35 -1.51 -1.45
C GLU A 30 -11.34 -0.72 -2.76
N ASN A 31 -10.70 0.45 -2.78
CA ASN A 31 -10.58 1.26 -3.98
C ASN A 31 -9.33 2.17 -3.91
N PHE A 32 -9.01 2.80 -5.03
CA PHE A 32 -7.86 3.70 -5.13
C PHE A 32 -7.99 4.94 -4.23
N THR A 33 -9.21 5.47 -4.08
CA THR A 33 -9.48 6.66 -3.26
C THR A 33 -9.16 6.42 -1.79
N ASP A 34 -9.57 5.27 -1.26
CA ASP A 34 -9.30 4.87 0.13
C ASP A 34 -7.82 4.62 0.35
N PHE A 35 -7.16 3.95 -0.60
CA PHE A 35 -5.71 3.80 -0.59
C PHE A 35 -5.00 5.16 -0.49
N TYR A 36 -5.41 6.13 -1.31
CA TYR A 36 -4.78 7.44 -1.32
C TYR A 36 -4.99 8.20 0.00
N LYS A 37 -6.24 8.28 0.48
CA LYS A 37 -6.59 9.02 1.71
C LYS A 37 -6.02 8.39 2.97
N GLN A 38 -6.00 7.07 3.06
CA GLN A 38 -5.59 6.38 4.28
C GLN A 38 -4.08 6.11 4.35
N ALA A 39 -3.41 5.88 3.21
CA ALA A 39 -2.00 5.51 3.20
C ALA A 39 -1.08 6.62 2.64
N VAL A 40 -1.48 7.28 1.55
CA VAL A 40 -0.59 8.21 0.82
C VAL A 40 -0.61 9.61 1.43
N GLU A 41 -1.80 10.13 1.73
CA GLU A 41 -1.98 11.47 2.28
C GLU A 41 -1.30 11.64 3.66
N PRO A 42 -1.50 10.74 4.64
CA PRO A 42 -0.81 10.83 5.93
C PRO A 42 0.71 10.71 5.80
N LEU A 43 1.18 9.86 4.88
CA LEU A 43 2.61 9.69 4.62
C LEU A 43 3.26 10.96 4.06
N LYS A 44 2.55 11.66 3.16
CA LYS A 44 3.01 12.94 2.60
C LYS A 44 2.98 14.07 3.63
N GLN A 45 1.96 14.11 4.49
CA GLN A 45 1.85 15.09 5.58
C GLN A 45 2.96 14.89 6.62
N ALA A 46 3.23 13.64 7.00
CA ALA A 46 4.30 13.30 7.94
C ALA A 46 5.70 13.58 7.36
N ASN A 47 5.88 13.43 6.04
CA ASN A 47 7.17 13.59 5.37
C ASN A 47 7.03 14.35 4.05
N ILE A 48 6.94 15.69 4.13
CA ILE A 48 6.72 16.57 2.97
C ILE A 48 7.82 16.40 1.90
N ALA A 49 9.05 16.10 2.31
CA ALA A 49 10.19 15.88 1.42
C ALA A 49 10.13 14.58 0.61
N HIS A 50 9.23 13.64 0.93
CA HIS A 50 9.10 12.40 0.19
C HIS A 50 8.52 12.65 -1.20
N ILE A 51 9.27 12.21 -2.21
CA ILE A 51 8.84 12.22 -3.62
C ILE A 51 8.22 10.86 -3.99
N ARG A 52 8.67 9.78 -3.35
CA ARG A 52 8.23 8.39 -3.54
C ARG A 52 7.68 7.79 -2.25
N LEU A 53 6.87 6.74 -2.36
CA LEU A 53 6.31 6.03 -1.22
C LEU A 53 7.39 5.42 -0.31
N ASP A 54 8.50 4.95 -0.88
CA ASP A 54 9.65 4.44 -0.14
C ASP A 54 10.57 5.53 0.46
N GLY A 55 10.26 6.81 0.22
CA GLY A 55 11.08 7.94 0.67
C GLY A 55 12.43 8.08 -0.05
N LYS A 56 12.74 7.22 -1.02
CA LYS A 56 14.02 7.25 -1.75
C LYS A 56 13.94 8.21 -2.92
N LEU A 57 15.09 8.79 -3.28
CA LEU A 57 15.21 9.68 -4.44
C LEU A 57 15.56 8.94 -5.74
N LYS A 58 16.22 7.79 -5.63
CA LYS A 58 16.74 7.00 -6.76
C LYS A 58 16.71 5.50 -6.44
N GLY A 59 16.76 4.68 -7.50
CA GLY A 59 16.79 3.23 -7.41
C GLY A 59 15.47 2.58 -7.81
N LYS A 60 15.50 1.25 -7.92
CA LYS A 60 14.32 0.43 -8.20
C LYS A 60 14.07 -0.46 -6.99
N THR A 61 12.86 -0.43 -6.47
CA THR A 61 12.45 -1.23 -5.31
C THR A 61 11.39 -2.22 -5.79
N ARG A 62 11.51 -3.51 -5.46
CA ARG A 62 10.48 -4.53 -5.77
C ARG A 62 9.51 -4.73 -4.61
N ASN A 63 9.50 -3.80 -3.66
CA ASN A 63 8.64 -3.87 -2.48
C ASN A 63 7.27 -3.34 -2.88
N VAL A 64 6.24 -4.08 -2.50
CA VAL A 64 4.87 -3.62 -2.63
C VAL A 64 4.54 -2.78 -1.42
N PHE A 65 3.97 -1.61 -1.65
CA PHE A 65 3.53 -0.69 -0.59
C PHE A 65 2.11 -1.04 -0.12
N ALA A 66 1.20 -1.24 -1.07
CA ALA A 66 -0.19 -1.56 -0.80
C ALA A 66 -0.82 -2.29 -1.99
N TYR A 67 -1.98 -2.87 -1.75
CA TYR A 67 -2.88 -3.34 -2.80
C TYR A 67 -4.17 -2.53 -2.78
N PHE A 68 -4.86 -2.43 -3.91
CA PHE A 68 -6.22 -1.91 -3.96
C PHE A 68 -7.05 -2.66 -5.01
N MET A 69 -8.37 -2.63 -4.88
CA MET A 69 -9.27 -3.20 -5.88
C MET A 69 -9.69 -2.13 -6.90
N TYR A 70 -9.76 -2.50 -8.18
CA TYR A 70 -10.31 -1.66 -9.25
C TYR A 70 -10.85 -2.55 -10.36
N LYS A 71 -12.10 -2.33 -10.77
CA LYS A 71 -12.85 -3.16 -11.73
C LYS A 71 -12.83 -4.65 -11.35
N ASP A 72 -13.10 -4.96 -10.08
CA ASP A 72 -13.07 -6.32 -9.50
C ASP A 72 -11.71 -7.05 -9.57
N GLU A 73 -10.66 -6.33 -9.97
CA GLU A 73 -9.31 -6.86 -10.03
C GLU A 73 -8.44 -6.27 -8.92
N LYS A 74 -7.49 -7.08 -8.44
CA LYS A 74 -6.52 -6.65 -7.44
C LYS A 74 -5.32 -6.02 -8.12
N TRP A 75 -4.95 -4.83 -7.68
CA TRP A 75 -3.81 -4.07 -8.19
C TRP A 75 -2.80 -3.85 -7.08
N ARG A 76 -1.51 -4.04 -7.39
CA ARG A 76 -0.40 -3.78 -6.48
C ARG A 76 0.22 -2.42 -6.80
N VAL A 77 0.51 -1.67 -5.76
CA VAL A 77 1.25 -0.40 -5.83
C VAL A 77 2.67 -0.67 -5.36
N ASP A 78 3.64 -0.49 -6.23
CA ASP A 78 5.04 -0.63 -5.85
C ASP A 78 5.48 0.60 -5.04
N ALA A 79 6.36 0.39 -4.06
CA ALA A 79 6.86 1.45 -3.17
C ALA A 79 7.76 2.46 -3.89
N ASP A 80 8.19 2.17 -5.12
CA ASP A 80 8.92 3.10 -5.97
C ASP A 80 8.01 4.08 -6.73
N THR A 81 6.69 4.01 -6.53
CA THR A 81 5.70 4.92 -7.10
C THR A 81 5.86 6.34 -6.55
N TYR A 82 5.75 7.33 -7.43
CA TYR A 82 5.85 8.74 -7.08
C TYR A 82 4.53 9.26 -6.47
N ILE A 83 4.63 9.93 -5.33
CA ILE A 83 3.47 10.44 -4.58
C ILE A 83 2.69 11.46 -5.42
N ASP A 84 3.38 12.33 -6.16
CA ASP A 84 2.73 13.33 -7.03
C ASP A 84 1.86 12.67 -8.11
N ARG A 85 2.23 11.47 -8.57
CA ARG A 85 1.45 10.71 -9.55
C ARG A 85 0.22 10.08 -8.93
N LEU A 86 0.33 9.61 -7.69
CA LEU A 86 -0.82 9.13 -6.91
C LEU A 86 -1.82 10.27 -6.65
N LYS A 87 -1.32 11.49 -6.43
CA LYS A 87 -2.18 12.68 -6.29
C LYS A 87 -2.93 12.99 -7.58
N LEU A 88 -2.25 13.00 -8.72
CA LEU A 88 -2.91 13.19 -10.02
C LEU A 88 -3.93 12.09 -10.32
N ALA A 89 -3.61 10.84 -9.97
CA ALA A 89 -4.55 9.72 -10.09
C ALA A 89 -5.79 9.94 -9.21
N TYR A 90 -5.60 10.44 -7.99
CA TYR A 90 -6.69 10.75 -7.07
C TYR A 90 -7.57 11.88 -7.62
N GLU A 91 -6.96 12.97 -8.10
CA GLU A 91 -7.69 14.07 -8.75
C GLU A 91 -8.48 13.59 -9.98
N ALA A 92 -7.88 12.72 -10.81
CA ALA A 92 -8.59 12.11 -11.93
C ALA A 92 -9.78 11.25 -11.47
N ALA A 93 -9.63 10.49 -10.38
CA ALA A 93 -10.69 9.67 -9.80
C ALA A 93 -11.84 10.50 -9.21
N GLN A 94 -11.61 11.75 -8.83
CA GLN A 94 -12.68 12.66 -8.43
C GLN A 94 -13.42 13.27 -9.63
N GLN A 95 -12.78 13.35 -10.79
CA GLN A 95 -13.34 13.97 -12.00
C GLN A 95 -14.04 12.98 -12.93
N SER A 96 -13.70 11.69 -12.85
CA SER A 96 -14.24 10.65 -13.73
C SER A 96 -14.41 9.34 -12.98
N GLU A 97 -15.49 8.61 -13.29
CA GLU A 97 -15.72 7.24 -12.81
C GLU A 97 -14.68 6.25 -13.36
N GLU A 98 -14.08 6.55 -14.52
CA GLU A 98 -13.02 5.76 -15.13
C GLU A 98 -11.72 6.57 -15.28
N PRO A 99 -11.00 6.79 -14.16
CA PRO A 99 -9.78 7.59 -14.16
C PRO A 99 -8.56 6.83 -14.68
N PHE A 100 -8.65 5.50 -14.81
CA PHE A 100 -7.55 4.65 -15.20
C PHE A 100 -7.77 3.94 -16.53
N VAL A 101 -6.68 3.72 -17.25
CA VAL A 101 -6.60 2.93 -18.47
C VAL A 101 -5.70 1.75 -18.18
N ILE A 102 -6.24 0.54 -18.36
CA ILE A 102 -5.46 -0.70 -18.26
C ILE A 102 -4.65 -0.84 -19.55
N LYS A 103 -3.35 -1.10 -19.44
CA LYS A 103 -2.48 -1.38 -20.57
C LYS A 103 -1.68 -2.64 -20.32
N ALA A 104 -1.43 -3.39 -21.39
CA ALA A 104 -0.48 -4.49 -21.35
C ALA A 104 0.94 -3.96 -21.11
N THR A 105 1.68 -4.65 -20.26
CA THR A 105 3.11 -4.36 -20.06
C THR A 105 3.90 -4.77 -21.31
N ARG A 106 5.07 -4.17 -21.53
CA ARG A 106 5.90 -4.36 -22.75
C ARG A 106 6.17 -5.82 -23.15
N ASN A 107 6.11 -6.75 -22.19
CA ASN A 107 6.40 -8.16 -22.43
C ASN A 107 5.13 -9.04 -22.44
N ASP A 108 3.93 -8.46 -22.42
CA ASP A 108 2.64 -9.16 -22.26
C ASP A 108 2.56 -10.08 -21.03
N LYS A 109 3.47 -9.93 -20.08
CA LYS A 109 3.54 -10.74 -18.85
C LYS A 109 2.56 -10.26 -17.76
N GLY A 110 1.72 -9.28 -18.07
CA GLY A 110 0.78 -8.68 -17.14
C GLY A 110 0.33 -7.30 -17.57
N GLU A 111 -0.49 -6.69 -16.75
CA GLU A 111 -1.15 -5.41 -17.02
C GLU A 111 -0.71 -4.35 -16.01
N SER A 112 -0.68 -3.09 -16.46
CA SER A 112 -0.44 -1.91 -15.63
C SER A 112 -1.58 -0.91 -15.74
N LEU A 113 -1.90 -0.24 -14.64
CA LEU A 113 -2.83 0.89 -14.64
C LEU A 113 -2.08 2.15 -15.03
N HIS A 114 -2.70 2.96 -15.88
CA HIS A 114 -2.22 4.29 -16.24
C HIS A 114 -3.32 5.32 -16.00
N ILE A 115 -2.94 6.54 -15.64
CA ILE A 115 -3.90 7.64 -15.46
C ILE A 115 -4.39 8.13 -16.83
N LYS A 116 -5.71 8.24 -17.01
CA LYS A 116 -6.32 8.70 -18.26
C LYS A 116 -5.90 10.13 -18.57
N GLY A 117 -5.53 10.40 -19.82
CA GLY A 117 -5.10 11.73 -20.28
C GLY A 117 -3.66 12.11 -19.93
N GLN A 118 -2.90 11.27 -19.22
CA GLN A 118 -1.48 11.52 -18.96
C GLN A 118 -0.57 10.87 -20.02
N PRO A 119 0.55 11.52 -20.38
CA PRO A 119 1.52 10.93 -21.30
C PRO A 119 2.15 9.68 -20.67
N VAL A 120 2.22 8.60 -21.45
CA VAL A 120 2.80 7.30 -21.03
C VAL A 120 4.30 7.41 -20.76
N ARG A 121 4.99 8.37 -21.41
CA ARG A 121 6.42 8.60 -21.19
C ARG A 121 6.61 9.20 -19.79
N ASN A 122 7.40 8.53 -18.97
CA ASN A 122 7.78 8.98 -17.62
C ASN A 122 6.59 9.06 -16.63
N ASP A 123 5.63 8.16 -16.75
CA ASP A 123 4.44 8.18 -15.91
C ASP A 123 4.77 7.97 -14.42
N LYS A 124 5.84 7.22 -14.10
CA LYS A 124 6.31 6.93 -12.74
C LYS A 124 5.18 6.45 -11.81
N PHE A 125 4.17 5.81 -12.38
CA PHE A 125 2.98 5.29 -11.73
C PHE A 125 3.04 3.76 -11.80
N ASN A 126 3.73 3.16 -10.83
CA ASN A 126 4.08 1.75 -10.86
C ASN A 126 2.99 0.92 -10.19
N VAL A 127 1.88 0.76 -10.92
CA VAL A 127 0.74 -0.03 -10.49
C VAL A 127 0.50 -1.18 -11.46
N TYR A 128 0.49 -2.40 -10.94
CA TYR A 128 0.43 -3.61 -11.73
C TYR A 128 -0.70 -4.53 -11.27
N ARG A 129 -1.32 -5.25 -12.21
CA ARG A 129 -2.32 -6.25 -11.87
C ARG A 129 -1.68 -7.39 -11.09
N VAL A 130 -2.40 -7.88 -10.09
CA VAL A 130 -2.10 -9.14 -9.41
C VAL A 130 -2.95 -10.21 -10.08
N GLY A 131 -2.28 -11.11 -10.80
CA GLY A 131 -2.87 -12.30 -11.41
C GLY A 131 -2.50 -13.55 -10.64
#